data_AF-W1UXT8-F1
#
_entry.id   AF-W1UXT8-F1
#
_cell.length_a   1.000
_cell.length_b   1.000
_cell.length_c   1.000
_cell.angle_alpha   90.00
_cell.angle_beta   90.00
_cell.angle_gamma   90.00
#
_symmetry.space_group_name_H-M   'P 1'
#
loop_
_entity.id
_entity.type
_entity.pdbx_description
1 polymer ?
#
loop_
_entity_poly.entity_id
_entity_poly.type
_entity_poly.pdbx_seq_one_letter_code
_entity_poly.pdbx_strand_id
1 'polypeptide(L)' 'MTDYEAEKEPKYKVKLKNTDDYLNQTETGFHFFNNGKNNKKFTRKELEYSGFGEVFNSPLFEVEEVE' A
#
# COMPACT_ATOMS: atom_id res chain seq x y z
N MET A 1 -16.11 -24.45 20.92
CA MET A 1 -14.92 -23.87 20.27
C MET A 1 -15.45 -22.78 19.37
N THR A 2 -15.17 -21.52 19.67
CA THR A 2 -15.59 -20.40 18.81
C THR A 2 -14.56 -20.28 17.71
N ASP A 3 -14.97 -20.56 16.47
CA ASP A 3 -14.16 -20.30 15.29
C ASP A 3 -13.99 -18.79 15.15
N TYR A 4 -12.92 -18.26 15.75
CA TYR A 4 -12.52 -16.88 15.59
C TYR A 4 -11.91 -16.76 14.19
N GLU A 5 -12.73 -16.40 13.20
CA GLU A 5 -12.21 -15.91 11.92
C GLU A 5 -11.46 -14.61 12.22
N ALA A 6 -10.13 -14.69 12.26
CA ALA A 6 -9.31 -13.49 12.39
C ALA A 6 -9.60 -12.58 11.18
N GLU A 7 -10.16 -11.40 11.45
CA GLU A 7 -10.34 -10.38 10.42
C GLU A 7 -9.01 -10.16 9.70
N LYS A 8 -9.02 -10.32 8.37
CA LYS A 8 -7.82 -10.07 7.56
C LYS A 8 -7.48 -8.60 7.66
N GLU A 9 -6.25 -8.30 8.03
CA GLU A 9 -5.75 -6.92 8.09
C GLU A 9 -5.90 -6.25 6.71
N PRO A 10 -6.57 -5.09 6.60
CA PRO A 10 -6.76 -4.38 5.35
C PRO A 10 -5.43 -4.09 4.65
N LYS A 11 -5.44 -4.18 3.32
CA LYS A 11 -4.29 -3.85 2.48
C LYS A 11 -4.60 -2.64 1.62
N TYR A 12 -3.56 -1.94 1.20
CA TYR A 12 -3.65 -0.70 0.47
C TYR A 12 -2.72 -0.69 -0.74
N LYS A 13 -3.20 -0.11 -1.83
CA LYS A 13 -2.34 0.41 -2.91
C LYS A 13 -2.17 1.90 -2.70
N VAL A 14 -0.92 2.36 -2.82
CA VAL A 14 -0.58 3.79 -2.74
C VAL A 14 -0.14 4.23 -4.12
N LYS A 15 -0.89 5.14 -4.72
CA LYS A 15 -0.63 5.70 -6.05
C LYS A 15 -0.15 7.14 -5.91
N LEU A 16 0.83 7.55 -6.72
CA LEU A 16 1.20 8.96 -6.83
C LEU A 16 0.12 9.68 -7.66
N LYS A 17 -0.44 10.76 -7.12
CA LYS A 17 -1.55 11.47 -7.75
C LYS A 17 -1.19 11.96 -9.15
N ASN A 18 -2.15 11.85 -10.07
CA ASN A 18 -2.02 12.22 -11.49
C ASN A 18 -0.98 11.43 -12.30
N THR A 19 -0.42 10.33 -11.78
CA THR A 19 0.40 9.40 -12.56
C THR A 19 -0.33 8.06 -12.69
N ASP A 20 0.33 7.01 -13.20
CA ASP A 20 -0.12 5.62 -13.05
C ASP A 20 0.89 4.78 -12.26
N ASP A 21 1.73 5.45 -11.46
CA ASP A 21 2.78 4.82 -10.67
C ASP A 21 2.33 4.56 -9.24
N TYR A 22 2.68 3.38 -8.75
CA TYR A 22 2.32 2.90 -7.43
C TYR A 22 3.57 2.64 -6.59
N LEU A 23 3.45 2.85 -5.28
CA LEU A 23 4.48 2.44 -4.34
C LEU A 23 4.66 0.93 -4.48
N ASN A 24 5.91 0.53 -4.69
CA ASN A 24 6.32 -0.85 -4.78
C ASN A 24 7.63 -1.03 -4.02
N GLN A 25 7.98 -2.28 -3.76
CA GLN A 25 9.25 -2.65 -3.14
C GLN A 25 9.84 -3.81 -3.92
N THR A 26 11.03 -3.61 -4.48
CA THR A 26 11.80 -4.66 -5.17
C THR A 26 13.15 -4.83 -4.48
N GLU A 27 14.07 -5.58 -5.11
CA GLU A 27 15.45 -5.73 -4.66
C GLU A 27 16.22 -4.40 -4.58
N THR A 28 15.83 -3.40 -5.38
CA THR A 28 16.44 -2.05 -5.34
C THR A 28 15.84 -1.14 -4.27
N GLY A 29 14.86 -1.63 -3.50
CA GLY A 29 14.17 -0.88 -2.44
C GLY A 29 12.84 -0.27 -2.89
N PHE A 30 12.35 0.68 -2.11
CA PHE A 30 11.07 1.36 -2.35
C PHE A 30 11.18 2.38 -3.48
N HIS A 31 10.23 2.36 -4.40
CA HIS A 31 10.09 3.34 -5.48
C HIS A 31 8.69 3.29 -6.07
N PHE A 32 8.33 4.36 -6.79
CA PHE A 32 7.07 4.45 -7.52
C PHE A 32 7.27 4.00 -8.96
N PHE A 33 6.49 3.01 -9.39
CA PHE A 33 6.40 2.60 -10.79
C PHE A 33 5.09 1.83 -11.04
N ASN A 34 4.71 1.69 -12.30
CA ASN A 34 3.56 0.87 -12.69
C ASN A 34 3.96 -0.59 -13.00
N ASN A 35 3.59 -1.52 -12.12
CA ASN A 35 3.72 -2.98 -12.33
C ASN A 35 2.39 -3.65 -12.77
N GLY A 36 1.44 -2.87 -13.29
CA GLY A 36 0.13 -3.33 -13.72
C GLY A 36 -0.65 -4.05 -12.61
N LYS A 37 -1.06 -5.30 -12.86
CA LYS A 37 -1.80 -6.12 -11.90
C LYS A 37 -0.94 -6.58 -10.71
N ASN A 38 0.38 -6.48 -10.81
CA ASN A 38 1.34 -6.95 -9.82
C ASN A 38 1.83 -5.84 -8.89
N ASN A 39 1.22 -4.65 -8.94
CA ASN A 39 1.51 -3.59 -7.97
C ASN A 39 1.31 -4.10 -6.54
N LYS A 40 2.33 -3.88 -5.70
CA LYS A 40 2.38 -4.37 -4.33
C LYS A 40 1.26 -3.72 -3.51
N LYS A 41 0.72 -4.51 -2.60
CA LYS A 41 -0.26 -4.09 -1.61
C LYS A 41 0.41 -4.14 -0.25
N PHE A 42 0.20 -3.13 0.58
CA PHE A 42 0.81 -3.03 1.89
C PHE A 42 -0.26 -2.96 2.97
N THR A 43 0.00 -3.54 4.14
CA THR A 43 -0.81 -3.21 5.31
C THR A 43 -0.48 -1.79 5.79
N ARG A 44 -1.38 -1.20 6.58
CA ARG A 44 -1.10 0.10 7.21
C ARG A 44 0.18 0.06 8.06
N LYS A 45 0.40 -1.03 8.81
CA LYS A 45 1.62 -1.22 9.60
C LYS A 45 2.86 -1.24 8.73
N GLU A 46 2.86 -1.96 7.61
CA GLU A 46 4.01 -2.00 6.70
C GLU A 46 4.37 -0.59 6.16
N LEU A 47 3.35 0.21 5.82
CA LEU A 47 3.55 1.61 5.40
C LEU A 47 4.14 2.46 6.52
N GLU A 48 3.56 2.41 7.72
CA GLU A 48 4.03 3.17 8.88
C GLU A 48 5.47 2.78 9.29
N TYR A 49 5.77 1.48 9.40
CA TYR A 49 7.11 0.98 9.72
C TYR A 49 8.16 1.34 8.66
N SER A 50 7.75 1.47 7.40
CA SER A 50 8.64 1.82 6.28
C SER A 50 8.77 3.34 6.06
N GLY A 51 8.17 4.17 6.92
CA GLY A 51 8.23 5.63 6.81
C GLY A 51 7.25 6.25 5.80
N PHE A 52 6.30 5.47 5.29
CA PHE A 52 5.24 5.91 4.38
C PHE A 52 3.90 6.16 5.10
N GLY A 53 3.90 6.35 6.42
CA GLY A 53 2.66 6.62 7.17
C GLY A 53 1.92 7.89 6.71
N GLU A 54 2.65 8.90 6.24
CA GLU A 54 2.07 10.17 5.77
C GLU A 54 1.23 10.05 4.49
N VAL A 55 1.25 8.91 3.80
CA VAL A 55 0.46 8.71 2.57
C VAL A 55 -1.05 8.84 2.82
N PHE A 56 -1.50 8.56 4.05
CA PHE A 56 -2.92 8.67 4.43
C PHE A 56 -3.39 10.11 4.65
N ASN A 57 -2.46 11.05 4.86
CA ASN A 57 -2.77 12.46 5.18
C ASN A 57 -2.30 13.45 4.11
N SER A 58 -1.56 12.97 3.09
CA SER A 58 -0.95 13.81 2.08
C SER A 58 -1.82 13.91 0.82
N PRO A 59 -2.01 15.11 0.25
CA PRO A 59 -2.78 15.31 -0.98
C PRO A 59 -2.04 14.81 -2.23
N LEU A 60 -0.80 14.36 -2.10
CA LEU A 60 0.03 13.86 -3.20
C LEU A 60 -0.25 12.39 -3.53
N PHE A 61 -0.96 11.67 -2.67
CA PHE A 61 -1.22 10.25 -2.85
C PHE A 61 -2.71 9.94 -2.96
N GLU A 62 -3.02 8.93 -3.76
CA GLU A 62 -4.30 8.26 -3.79
C GLU A 62 -4.11 6.90 -3.12
N VAL A 63 -4.82 6.66 -2.02
CA VAL A 63 -4.71 5.42 -1.24
C VAL A 63 -6.01 4.64 -1.38
N GLU A 64 -5.91 3.46 -1.98
CA GLU A 64 -7.05 2.57 -2.23
C GLU A 64 -6.94 1.35 -1.31
N GLU A 65 -7.93 1.13 -0.46
CA GLU A 65 -8.08 -0.13 0.29
C GLU A 65 -8.48 -1.26 -0.68
N VAL A 66 -7.83 -2.40 -0.58
CA VAL A 66 -7.98 -3.54 -1.47
C VAL A 66 -8.08 -4.85 -0.69
N GLU A 67 -8.92 -5.76 -1.16
CA GLU A 67 -9.03 -7.15 -0.66
C GLU A 67 -7.84 -8.04 -1.06
#